data_AF-A0A530YFB5-F1
#
_entry.id   AF-A0A530YFB5-F1
#
_cell.length_a   1.000
_cell.length_b   1.000
_cell.length_c   1.000
_cell.angle_alpha   90.00
_cell.angle_beta   90.00
_cell.angle_gamma   90.00
#
_symmetry.space_group_name_H-M   'P 1'
#
loop_
_entity.id
_entity.type
_entity.pdbx_description
1 polymer ?
#
loop_
_entity_poly.entity_id
_entity_poly.type
_entity_poly.pdbx_seq_one_letter_code
_entity_poly.pdbx_strand_id
1 'polypeptide(L)'
;MQGYGLAQAVPGPLFTFAAYLGSVASPVPNGLAGAAIALVAIFLPGTLLVYGMLPFWDVLRSRPGAQAAMRGANAAVVGILGMALYGPVWKSAVVTPGDFALAVTGFLLLVVWRMPSWVVVVILAAAGALRAAMM
;
A
#
# COMPACT_ATOMS: atom_id res chain seq x y z
N MET A 1 13.17 -17.64 15.23
CA MET A 1 12.93 -16.88 13.98
C MET A 1 11.58 -17.29 13.35
N GLN A 2 10.48 -17.22 14.10
CA GLN A 2 9.15 -17.71 13.67
C GLN A 2 8.11 -16.57 13.42
N GLY A 3 8.51 -15.29 13.47
CA GLY A 3 7.60 -14.15 13.25
C GLY A 3 7.52 -13.62 11.82
N TYR A 4 8.63 -13.70 11.05
CA TYR A 4 8.69 -13.14 9.68
C TYR A 4 7.84 -13.93 8.66
N GLY A 5 7.64 -15.23 8.88
CA GLY A 5 6.80 -16.07 8.01
C GLY A 5 5.30 -15.76 8.16
N LEU A 6 4.84 -15.40 9.36
CA LEU A 6 3.45 -15.01 9.60
C LEU A 6 3.16 -13.61 9.01
N ALA A 7 4.14 -12.70 9.03
CA ALA A 7 4.02 -11.38 8.41
C ALA A 7 3.90 -11.43 6.87
N GLN A 8 4.44 -12.47 6.22
CA GLN A 8 4.28 -12.70 4.77
C GLN A 8 3.09 -13.61 4.43
N ALA A 9 2.54 -14.35 5.41
CA ALA A 9 1.42 -15.26 5.22
C ALA A 9 0.05 -14.57 5.33
N VAL A 10 0.00 -13.34 5.84
CA VAL A 10 -1.26 -12.61 5.97
C VAL A 10 -1.48 -11.77 4.72
N PRO A 11 -2.53 -12.05 3.93
CA PRO A 11 -2.83 -11.26 2.75
C PRO A 11 -3.37 -9.91 3.20
N GLY A 12 -2.51 -8.89 3.18
CA GLY A 12 -2.96 -7.51 3.16
C GLY A 12 -2.24 -6.56 4.11
N PRO A 13 -2.76 -5.33 4.21
CA PRO A 13 -2.23 -4.30 5.09
C PRO A 13 -2.21 -4.73 6.56
N LEU A 14 -1.31 -4.15 7.36
CA LEU A 14 -1.18 -4.46 8.80
C LEU A 14 -2.51 -4.33 9.59
N PHE A 15 -3.45 -3.51 9.13
CA PHE A 15 -4.77 -3.38 9.76
C PHE A 15 -5.67 -4.62 9.56
N THR A 16 -5.62 -5.30 8.41
CA THR A 16 -6.38 -6.54 8.19
C THR A 16 -5.82 -7.66 9.06
N PHE A 17 -4.50 -7.68 9.23
CA PHE A 17 -3.85 -8.61 10.14
C PHE A 17 -4.23 -8.35 11.60
N ALA A 18 -4.22 -7.09 12.05
CA ALA A 18 -4.66 -6.74 13.40
C ALA A 18 -6.11 -7.15 13.67
N ALA A 19 -7.01 -6.88 12.72
CA ALA A 19 -8.41 -7.31 12.80
C ALA A 19 -8.55 -8.84 12.90
N TYR A 20 -7.78 -9.58 12.10
CA TYR A 20 -7.75 -11.05 12.14
C TYR A 20 -7.23 -11.56 13.48
N LEU A 21 -6.11 -11.05 13.99
CA LEU A 21 -5.57 -11.43 15.29
C LEU A 21 -6.58 -11.16 16.41
N GLY A 22 -7.26 -10.02 16.36
CA GLY A 22 -8.34 -9.69 17.31
C GLY A 22 -9.51 -10.66 17.23
N SER A 23 -9.86 -11.16 16.04
CA SER A 23 -10.98 -12.09 15.89
C SER A 23 -10.67 -13.50 16.40
N VAL A 24 -9.42 -13.96 16.26
CA VAL A 24 -8.98 -15.30 16.66
C VAL A 24 -8.33 -15.35 18.05
N ALA A 25 -8.23 -14.22 18.75
CA ALA A 25 -7.63 -14.15 20.08
C ALA A 25 -8.38 -15.02 21.10
N SER A 26 -7.63 -15.76 21.93
CA SER A 26 -8.20 -16.62 22.97
C SER A 26 -8.88 -15.86 24.12
N PRO A 27 -8.36 -14.70 24.59
CA PRO A 27 -9.08 -13.88 25.57
C PRO A 27 -10.36 -13.29 24.96
N VAL A 28 -11.50 -13.44 25.65
CA VAL A 28 -12.73 -12.73 25.33
C VAL A 28 -12.54 -11.26 25.74
N PRO A 29 -12.88 -10.25 24.89
CA PRO A 29 -13.71 -10.34 23.68
C PRO A 29 -12.95 -10.77 22.42
N ASN A 30 -13.50 -11.74 21.68
CA ASN A 30 -12.99 -12.24 20.40
C ASN A 30 -14.05 -12.11 19.27
N GLY A 31 -13.81 -12.70 18.10
CA GLY A 31 -14.71 -12.57 16.94
C GLY A 31 -14.78 -11.12 16.42
N LEU A 32 -15.97 -10.64 16.06
CA LEU A 32 -16.15 -9.28 15.55
C LEU A 32 -15.78 -8.20 16.58
N ALA A 33 -16.05 -8.45 17.87
CA ALA A 33 -15.71 -7.52 18.95
C ALA A 33 -14.20 -7.40 19.13
N GLY A 34 -13.49 -8.53 19.17
CA GLY A 34 -12.02 -8.55 19.24
C GLY A 34 -11.36 -7.91 18.00
N ALA A 35 -11.91 -8.15 16.81
CA ALA A 35 -11.46 -7.48 15.59
C ALA A 35 -11.61 -5.95 15.65
N ALA A 36 -12.76 -5.46 16.12
CA ALA A 36 -13.01 -4.04 16.29
C ALA A 36 -12.06 -3.41 17.33
N ILE A 37 -11.84 -4.09 18.47
CA ILE A 37 -10.90 -3.63 19.50
C ILE A 37 -9.48 -3.55 18.94
N ALA A 38 -9.02 -4.58 18.22
CA ALA A 38 -7.69 -4.60 17.63
C ALA A 38 -7.51 -3.52 16.56
N LEU A 39 -8.54 -3.27 15.74
CA LEU A 39 -8.56 -2.16 14.78
C LEU A 39 -8.50 -0.80 15.47
N VAL A 40 -9.29 -0.58 16.51
CA VAL A 40 -9.21 0.67 17.27
C VAL A 40 -7.82 0.81 17.89
N ALA A 41 -7.29 -0.22 18.53
CA ALA A 41 -6.00 -0.18 19.21
C ALA A 41 -4.82 0.11 18.27
N ILE A 42 -4.81 -0.41 17.04
CA ILE A 42 -3.72 -0.14 16.09
C ILE A 42 -3.74 1.30 15.55
N PHE A 43 -4.92 1.91 15.42
CA PHE A 43 -5.05 3.30 14.92
C PHE A 43 -5.04 4.35 16.03
N LEU A 44 -5.47 4.01 17.24
CA LEU A 44 -5.61 4.92 18.38
C LEU A 44 -4.33 5.74 18.70
N PRO A 45 -3.12 5.16 18.79
CA PRO A 45 -1.94 5.96 19.10
C PRO A 45 -1.63 6.98 18.00
N GLY A 46 -1.78 6.60 16.73
CA GLY A 46 -1.56 7.50 15.60
C GLY A 46 -2.59 8.63 15.55
N THR A 47 -3.88 8.32 15.78
CA THR A 47 -4.93 9.34 15.79
C THR A 47 -4.76 10.29 16.96
N LEU A 48 -4.45 9.80 18.17
CA LEU A 48 -4.17 10.64 19.33
C LEU A 48 -2.96 11.57 19.11
N LEU A 49 -1.90 11.11 18.45
CA LEU A 49 -0.76 11.96 18.10
C LEU A 49 -1.15 13.07 17.13
N VAL A 50 -1.95 12.76 16.09
CA VAL A 50 -2.43 13.77 15.15
C VAL A 50 -3.30 14.80 15.87
N TYR A 51 -4.34 14.36 16.58
CA TYR A 51 -5.25 15.26 17.30
C TYR A 51 -4.54 16.07 18.39
N GLY A 52 -3.62 15.45 19.12
CA GLY A 52 -2.82 16.12 20.15
C GLY A 52 -1.85 17.16 19.56
N MET A 53 -1.40 16.97 18.32
CA MET A 53 -0.47 17.90 17.66
C MET A 53 -1.17 19.01 16.87
N LEU A 54 -2.46 18.85 16.50
CA LEU A 54 -3.25 19.87 15.80
C LEU A 54 -3.14 21.29 16.40
N PRO A 55 -3.34 21.53 17.71
CA PRO A 55 -3.28 22.89 18.27
C PRO A 55 -1.88 23.52 18.16
N PHE A 56 -0.83 22.70 18.06
CA PHE A 56 0.56 23.16 17.93
C PHE A 56 1.05 23.19 16.48
N TRP A 57 0.23 22.72 15.54
CA TRP A 57 0.65 22.48 14.16
C TRP A 57 1.10 23.75 13.44
N ASP A 58 0.38 24.86 13.63
CA ASP A 58 0.69 26.13 12.98
C ASP A 58 2.03 26.72 13.46
N VAL A 59 2.32 26.59 14.75
CA VAL A 59 3.61 27.01 15.32
C VAL A 59 4.73 26.11 14.81
N LEU A 60 4.52 24.79 14.78
CA LEU A 60 5.53 23.84 14.31
C LEU A 60 5.87 24.03 12.83
N ARG A 61 4.86 24.17 11.94
CA ARG A 61 5.07 24.33 10.49
C ARG A 61 5.74 25.64 10.09
N SER A 62 5.67 26.67 10.95
CA SER A 62 6.36 27.94 10.73
C SER A 62 7.88 27.84 10.92
N ARG A 63 8.35 26.81 11.65
CA ARG A 63 9.78 26.63 11.93
C ARG A 63 10.52 26.12 10.69
N PRO A 64 11.63 26.76 10.27
CA PRO A 64 12.39 26.33 9.10
C PRO A 64 12.85 24.87 9.15
N GLY A 65 13.25 24.38 10.33
CA GLY A 65 13.66 22.98 10.53
C GLY A 65 12.52 21.98 10.30
N ALA A 66 11.30 22.28 10.72
CA ALA A 66 10.15 21.42 10.48
C ALA A 66 9.80 21.38 8.98
N GLN A 67 9.88 22.51 8.28
CA GLN A 67 9.68 22.53 6.82
C GLN A 67 10.73 21.72 6.09
N ALA A 68 12.00 21.81 6.50
CA ALA A 68 13.08 21.00 5.95
C ALA A 68 12.84 19.50 6.19
N ALA A 69 12.44 19.11 7.40
CA ALA A 69 12.08 17.73 7.74
C ALA A 69 10.90 17.21 6.90
N MET A 70 9.84 18.01 6.72
CA MET A 70 8.69 17.64 5.89
C MET A 70 9.07 17.44 4.42
N ARG A 71 9.93 18.32 3.86
CA ARG A 71 10.46 18.14 2.50
C ARG A 71 11.32 16.88 2.39
N GLY A 72 12.17 16.62 3.38
CA GLY A 72 12.98 15.41 3.45
C GLY A 72 12.14 14.14 3.52
N ALA A 73 11.09 14.14 4.35
CA ALA A 73 10.14 13.03 4.45
C ALA A 73 9.42 12.78 3.11
N ASN A 74 8.92 13.84 2.45
CA ASN A 74 8.29 13.72 1.13
C ASN A 74 9.27 13.17 0.09
N ALA A 75 10.52 13.65 0.07
CA ALA A 75 11.56 13.15 -0.82
C ALA A 75 11.89 11.68 -0.56
N ALA A 76 11.97 11.26 0.72
CA ALA A 76 12.19 9.87 1.09
C ALA A 76 11.04 8.97 0.64
N VAL A 77 9.78 9.40 0.82
CA VAL A 77 8.61 8.65 0.34
C VAL A 77 8.65 8.50 -1.18
N VAL A 78 8.89 9.58 -1.92
CA VAL A 78 9.00 9.52 -3.39
C VAL A 78 10.17 8.61 -3.81
N GLY A 79 11.30 8.67 -3.12
CA GLY A 79 12.44 7.77 -3.37
C GLY A 79 12.11 6.30 -3.14
N ILE A 80 11.43 5.97 -2.04
CA ILE A 80 10.96 4.61 -1.73
C ILE A 80 9.95 4.14 -2.79
N LEU A 81 8.97 4.97 -3.16
CA LEU A 81 7.99 4.65 -4.20
C LEU A 81 8.66 4.44 -5.56
N GLY A 82 9.62 5.29 -5.92
CA GLY A 82 10.41 5.14 -7.16
C GLY A 82 11.24 3.86 -7.15
N MET A 83 11.87 3.52 -6.03
CA MET A 83 12.63 2.29 -5.90
C MET A 83 11.72 1.05 -5.92
N ALA A 84 10.54 1.11 -5.31
CA ALA A 84 9.53 0.06 -5.39
C ALA A 84 8.99 -0.08 -6.82
N LEU A 85 8.80 1.03 -7.55
CA LEU A 85 8.39 0.99 -8.94
C LEU A 85 9.46 0.34 -9.82
N TYR A 86 10.74 0.69 -9.65
CA TYR A 86 11.80 0.15 -10.50
C TYR A 86 12.21 -1.27 -10.13
N GLY A 87 12.48 -1.51 -8.85
CA GLY A 87 13.06 -2.74 -8.33
C GLY A 87 12.12 -3.94 -8.45
N PRO A 88 11.11 -4.04 -7.58
CA PRO A 88 10.20 -5.16 -7.56
C PRO A 88 9.12 -5.10 -8.64
N VAL A 89 8.64 -3.93 -9.07
CA VAL A 89 7.51 -3.85 -10.03
C VAL A 89 7.99 -3.91 -11.48
N TRP A 90 8.82 -2.95 -11.92
CA TRP A 90 9.21 -2.84 -13.32
C TRP A 90 10.09 -4.00 -13.77
N LYS A 91 11.16 -4.32 -13.03
CA LYS A 91 12.07 -5.42 -13.40
C LYS A 91 11.44 -6.80 -13.33
N SER A 92 10.35 -7.00 -12.57
CA SER A 92 9.64 -8.29 -12.55
C SER A 92 8.56 -8.38 -13.63
N ALA A 93 7.93 -7.26 -13.99
CA ALA A 93 6.80 -7.24 -14.92
C ALA A 93 7.21 -7.03 -16.39
N VAL A 94 8.29 -6.28 -16.67
CA VAL A 94 8.69 -5.90 -18.03
C VAL A 94 10.00 -6.60 -18.39
N VAL A 95 9.89 -7.82 -18.90
CA VAL A 95 11.06 -8.63 -19.30
C VAL A 95 11.17 -8.68 -20.82
N THR A 96 10.04 -8.79 -21.53
CA THR A 96 10.02 -8.86 -23.00
C THR A 96 9.46 -7.59 -23.64
N PRO A 97 9.78 -7.32 -24.93
CA PRO A 97 9.21 -6.17 -25.66
C PRO A 97 7.69 -6.14 -25.69
N GLY A 98 7.03 -7.30 -25.65
CA GLY A 98 5.57 -7.33 -25.60
C GLY A 98 4.99 -7.04 -24.21
N ASP A 99 5.73 -7.30 -23.13
CA ASP A 99 5.29 -6.92 -21.78
C ASP A 99 5.34 -5.40 -21.61
N PHE A 100 6.34 -4.77 -22.25
CA PHE A 100 6.40 -3.33 -22.38
C PHE A 100 5.19 -2.77 -23.14
N ALA A 101 4.78 -3.42 -24.24
CA ALA A 101 3.58 -3.01 -24.98
C ALA A 101 2.30 -3.13 -24.14
N LEU A 102 2.15 -4.19 -23.33
CA LEU A 102 1.04 -4.34 -22.39
C LEU A 102 1.06 -3.25 -21.30
N ALA A 103 2.24 -2.94 -20.74
CA ALA A 103 2.40 -1.89 -19.73
C ALA A 103 2.02 -0.50 -20.27
N VAL A 104 2.48 -0.16 -21.48
CA VAL A 104 2.13 1.10 -22.15
C VAL A 104 0.64 1.15 -22.47
N THR A 105 0.07 0.05 -22.97
CA THR A 105 -1.37 -0.03 -23.25
C THR A 105 -2.18 0.21 -21.97
N GLY A 106 -1.83 -0.47 -20.88
CA GLY A 106 -2.44 -0.28 -19.56
C GLY A 106 -2.36 1.16 -19.07
N PHE A 107 -1.19 1.78 -19.20
CA PHE A 107 -0.97 3.17 -18.85
C PHE A 107 -1.87 4.12 -19.66
N LEU A 108 -1.98 3.92 -20.98
CA LEU A 108 -2.84 4.74 -21.82
C LEU A 108 -4.33 4.56 -21.48
N LEU A 109 -4.79 3.32 -21.23
CA LEU A 109 -6.17 3.06 -20.80
C LEU A 109 -6.53 3.79 -19.51
N LEU A 110 -5.59 3.90 -18.57
CA LEU A 110 -5.78 4.62 -17.31
C LEU A 110 -5.68 6.15 -17.47
N VAL A 111 -4.75 6.65 -18.28
CA VAL A 111 -4.44 8.09 -18.34
C VAL A 111 -5.27 8.82 -19.40
N VAL A 112 -5.36 8.25 -20.60
CA VAL A 112 -6.07 8.87 -21.74
C VAL A 112 -7.55 8.55 -21.66
N TRP A 113 -7.90 7.27 -21.51
CA TRP A 113 -9.29 6.81 -21.48
C TRP A 113 -9.93 6.85 -20.09
N ARG A 114 -9.14 7.12 -19.03
CA ARG A 114 -9.62 7.22 -17.63
C ARG A 114 -10.50 6.03 -17.23
N MET A 115 -10.20 4.85 -17.76
CA MET A 115 -10.97 3.65 -17.46
C MET A 115 -10.80 3.28 -15.97
N PRO A 116 -11.83 2.70 -15.35
CA PRO A 116 -11.70 2.18 -14.00
C PRO A 116 -10.55 1.16 -13.93
N SER A 117 -9.75 1.24 -12.87
CA SER A 117 -8.57 0.39 -12.70
C SER A 117 -8.87 -1.11 -12.79
N TRP A 118 -10.03 -1.55 -12.27
CA TRP A 118 -10.46 -2.95 -12.34
C TRP A 118 -10.69 -3.42 -13.78
N VAL A 119 -11.20 -2.57 -14.68
CA VAL A 119 -11.42 -2.92 -16.09
C VAL A 119 -10.09 -3.11 -16.80
N VAL A 120 -9.14 -2.19 -16.55
CA VAL A 120 -7.81 -2.27 -17.15
C VAL A 120 -7.08 -3.54 -16.69
N VAL A 121 -7.19 -3.91 -15.41
CA VAL A 121 -6.61 -5.16 -14.89
C VAL A 121 -7.19 -6.39 -15.61
N VAL A 122 -8.51 -6.46 -15.81
CA VAL A 122 -9.14 -7.58 -16.53
C VAL A 122 -8.66 -7.67 -17.97
N ILE A 123 -8.61 -6.53 -18.68
CA ILE A 123 -8.14 -6.46 -20.07
C ILE A 123 -6.68 -6.92 -20.19
N LEU A 124 -5.80 -6.40 -19.34
CA LEU A 124 -4.37 -6.75 -19.38
C LEU A 124 -4.12 -8.19 -18.94
N ALA A 125 -4.86 -8.70 -17.97
CA ALA A 125 -4.77 -10.09 -17.54
C ALA A 125 -5.20 -11.05 -18.67
N ALA A 126 -6.30 -10.74 -19.37
CA ALA A 126 -6.75 -11.51 -20.52
C ALA A 126 -5.73 -11.46 -21.67
N ALA A 127 -5.20 -10.28 -21.98
CA ALA A 127 -4.19 -10.10 -23.02
C ALA A 127 -2.87 -10.83 -22.70
N GLY A 128 -2.45 -10.79 -21.43
CA GLY A 128 -1.27 -11.53 -20.94
C GLY A 128 -1.47 -13.05 -21.01
N ALA A 129 -2.63 -13.56 -20.58
CA ALA A 129 -2.95 -14.99 -20.64
C ALA A 129 -2.99 -15.52 -22.08
N LEU A 130 -3.57 -14.75 -23.01
CA LEU A 130 -3.60 -15.10 -24.44
C LEU A 130 -2.19 -15.14 -25.04
N ARG A 131 -1.33 -14.16 -24.71
CA ARG A 131 0.07 -14.17 -25.17
C ARG A 131 0.86 -15.33 -24.59
N ALA A 132 0.66 -15.67 -23.31
CA ALA A 132 1.30 -16.82 -22.67
C ALA A 132 0.85 -18.15 -23.28
N ALA A 133 -0.40 -18.26 -23.74
CA ALA A 133 -0.92 -19.45 -24.42
C ALA A 133 -0.45 -19.61 -25.88
N MET A 134 0.06 -18.53 -26.50
CA MET A 134 0.57 -18.51 -27.87
C MET A 134 2.09 -18.70 -27.97
N MET A 135 2.81 -18.71 -26.84
CA MET A 135 4.25 -19.00 -26.73
C MET A 135 4.47 -20.46 -26.32
#